data_AF-A0A931FN08-F1
#
_entry.id   AF-A0A931FN08-F1
#
_cell.length_a   1.000
_cell.length_b   1.000
_cell.length_c   1.000
_cell.angle_alpha   90.00
_cell.angle_beta   90.00
_cell.angle_gamma   90.00
#
_symmetry.space_group_name_H-M   'P 1'
#
loop_
_entity.id
_entity.type
_entity.pdbx_description
1 polymer ?
#
loop_
_entity_poly.entity_id
_entity_poly.type
_entity_poly.pdbx_seq_one_letter_code
_entity_poly.pdbx_strand_id
1 'polypeptide(L)'
;MFQGYLTMRKSCEVCGLDFSFADSGDGPAFFVMSIVGFVVVGLALWVEFTFEPPIWLHLVMWFSLTGILCLGLVRPLKGVMVALQYHHKAEEGRIQK
;
A
#
# COMPACT_ATOMS: atom_id res chain seq x y z
N MET A 1 -14.25 -0.65 -9.56
CA MET A 1 -13.52 0.13 -8.55
C MET A 1 -12.24 0.74 -9.12
N PHE A 2 -11.26 -0.04 -9.59
CA PHE A 2 -10.04 0.50 -10.23
C PHE A 2 -10.16 0.56 -11.77
N GLN A 3 -9.58 1.59 -12.38
CA GLN A 3 -9.45 1.79 -13.84
C GLN A 3 -8.02 1.52 -14.35
N GLY A 4 -7.03 1.50 -13.45
CA GLY A 4 -5.63 1.22 -13.77
C GLY A 4 -4.89 0.46 -12.66
N TYR A 5 -3.58 0.68 -12.53
CA TYR A 5 -2.80 0.07 -11.44
C TYR A 5 -3.19 0.66 -10.08
N LEU A 6 -3.27 1.99 -10.01
CA LEU A 6 -3.65 2.76 -8.81
C LEU A 6 -4.84 3.69 -9.06
N THR A 7 -5.25 3.88 -10.31
CA THR A 7 -6.29 4.83 -10.70
C THR A 7 -7.66 4.31 -10.28
N MET A 8 -8.38 5.07 -9.45
CA MET A 8 -9.76 4.81 -9.09
C MET A 8 -10.70 5.27 -10.21
N ARG A 9 -11.75 4.51 -10.46
CA ARG A 9 -12.79 4.85 -11.41
C ARG A 9 -13.79 5.80 -10.73
N LYS A 10 -14.40 6.74 -11.46
CA LYS A 10 -15.33 7.75 -10.89
C LYS A 10 -16.61 7.15 -10.31
N SER A 11 -17.15 6.10 -10.92
CA SER A 11 -18.34 5.42 -10.44
C SER A 11 -18.25 3.91 -10.61
N CYS A 12 -19.01 3.17 -9.81
CA CYS A 12 -19.15 1.73 -9.93
C CYS A 12 -20.09 1.37 -11.09
N GLU A 13 -19.67 0.48 -11.98
CA GLU A 13 -20.50 0.04 -13.13
C GLU A 13 -21.69 -0.83 -12.72
N VAL A 14 -21.61 -1.51 -11.57
CA VAL A 14 -22.63 -2.48 -11.14
C VAL A 14 -23.66 -1.85 -10.22
N CYS A 15 -23.24 -0.98 -9.28
CA CYS A 15 -24.13 -0.37 -8.30
C CYS A 15 -24.27 1.15 -8.41
N GLY A 16 -23.57 1.80 -9.34
CA GLY A 16 -23.64 3.25 -9.54
C GLY A 16 -23.01 4.10 -8.44
N LEU A 17 -22.35 3.48 -7.44
CA LEU A 17 -21.72 4.20 -6.34
C LEU A 17 -20.65 5.17 -6.84
N ASP A 18 -20.78 6.45 -6.48
CA ASP A 18 -19.81 7.49 -6.78
C ASP A 18 -18.60 7.36 -5.86
N PHE A 19 -17.41 7.23 -6.42
CA PHE A 19 -16.16 7.05 -5.66
C PHE A 19 -15.43 8.39 -5.37
N SER A 20 -16.08 9.54 -5.55
CA SER A 20 -15.51 10.86 -5.25
C SER A 20 -15.16 11.05 -3.78
N PHE A 21 -15.75 10.26 -2.87
CA PHE A 21 -15.40 10.29 -1.44
C PHE A 21 -14.08 9.56 -1.12
N ALA A 22 -13.58 8.76 -2.07
CA ALA A 22 -12.46 7.85 -1.85
C ALA A 22 -11.12 8.55 -2.13
N ASP A 23 -10.82 9.61 -1.38
CA ASP A 23 -9.46 10.15 -1.30
C ASP A 23 -8.70 9.44 -0.17
N SER A 24 -7.87 8.47 -0.53
CA SER A 24 -7.09 7.69 0.43
C SER A 24 -5.84 8.44 0.92
N GLY A 25 -5.50 9.59 0.32
CA GLY A 25 -4.25 10.32 0.58
C GLY A 25 -3.00 9.41 0.56
N ASP A 26 -2.03 9.74 1.43
CA ASP A 26 -0.80 8.95 1.64
C ASP A 26 -0.95 7.80 2.64
N GLY A 27 -2.16 7.58 3.19
CA GLY A 27 -2.45 6.53 4.17
C GLY A 27 -1.97 5.14 3.74
N PRO A 28 -2.25 4.67 2.51
CA PRO A 28 -1.82 3.35 2.06
C PRO A 28 -0.30 3.22 2.02
N ALA A 29 0.42 4.28 1.61
CA ALA A 29 1.87 4.25 1.46
C ALA A 29 2.58 4.09 2.81
N PHE A 30 2.11 4.76 3.86
CA PHE A 30 2.66 4.62 5.21
C PHE A 30 2.56 3.17 5.71
N PHE A 31 1.38 2.54 5.61
CA PHE A 31 1.20 1.16 6.05
C PHE A 31 2.06 0.16 5.26
N VAL A 32 2.17 0.35 3.93
CA VAL A 32 3.07 -0.47 3.11
C VAL A 32 4.51 -0.33 3.60
N MET A 33 5.01 0.90 3.74
CA MET A 33 6.41 1.17 4.13
C MET A 33 6.74 0.60 5.51
N SER A 34 5.87 0.74 6.50
CA SER A 34 6.09 0.21 7.85
C SER A 34 6.12 -1.32 7.88
N ILE A 35 5.16 -1.98 7.22
CA ILE A 35 5.08 -3.46 7.20
C ILE A 35 6.28 -4.03 6.42
N VAL A 36 6.53 -3.52 5.21
CA VAL A 36 7.61 -4.01 4.36
C VAL A 36 8.96 -3.74 5.01
N GLY A 37 9.18 -2.55 5.59
CA GLY A 37 10.41 -2.20 6.29
C GLY A 37 10.71 -3.14 7.45
N PHE A 38 9.71 -3.43 8.30
CA PHE A 38 9.90 -4.33 9.44
C PHE A 38 10.26 -5.75 9.02
N VAL A 39 9.57 -6.28 8.01
CA VAL A 39 9.82 -7.62 7.47
C VAL A 39 11.19 -7.70 6.80
N VAL A 40 11.52 -6.74 5.93
CA VAL A 40 12.78 -6.72 5.17
C VAL A 40 13.98 -6.56 6.10
N VAL A 41 13.94 -5.62 7.04
CA VAL A 41 15.06 -5.40 7.98
C VAL A 41 15.24 -6.59 8.91
N GLY A 42 14.15 -7.15 9.44
CA GLY A 42 14.23 -8.34 10.31
C GLY A 42 14.85 -9.54 9.60
N LEU A 43 14.44 -9.80 8.36
CA LEU A 43 15.01 -10.87 7.54
C LEU A 43 16.45 -10.57 7.10
N ALA A 44 16.77 -9.31 6.78
CA ALA A 44 18.12 -8.89 6.42
C ALA A 44 19.12 -9.14 7.53
N LEU A 45 18.79 -8.72 8.77
CA LEU A 45 19.61 -9.00 9.94
C LEU A 45 19.80 -10.50 10.16
N TRP A 46 18.72 -11.29 10.06
CA TRP A 46 18.79 -12.74 10.25
C TRP A 46 19.74 -13.41 9.24
N VAL A 47 19.62 -13.04 7.97
CA VAL A 47 20.45 -13.59 6.90
C VAL A 47 21.91 -13.18 7.06
N GLU A 48 22.17 -11.93 7.47
CA GLU A 48 23.52 -11.44 7.74
C GLU A 48 24.21 -12.25 8.84
N PHE A 49 23.51 -12.48 9.97
CA PHE A 49 24.05 -13.25 11.09
C PHE A 49 24.24 -14.74 10.78
N THR A 50 23.48 -15.31 9.85
CA THR A 50 23.51 -16.76 9.58
C THR A 50 24.46 -17.12 8.44
N PHE A 51 24.52 -16.30 7.39
CA PHE A 51 25.14 -16.69 6.12
C PHE A 51 26.29 -15.76 5.68
N GLU A 52 26.52 -14.62 6.34
CA GLU A 52 27.52 -13.61 5.97
C GLU A 52 27.68 -13.44 4.44
N PRO A 53 26.58 -13.19 3.70
CA PRO A 53 26.64 -13.15 2.25
C PRO A 53 27.44 -11.92 1.76
N PRO A 54 27.99 -11.98 0.54
CA PRO A 54 28.64 -10.82 -0.04
C PRO A 54 27.68 -9.62 -0.15
N ILE A 55 28.14 -8.44 0.26
CA ILE A 55 27.34 -7.19 0.39
C ILE A 55 26.52 -6.86 -0.86
N TRP A 56 27.07 -7.12 -2.05
CA TRP A 56 26.38 -6.88 -3.33
C TRP A 56 25.14 -7.76 -3.51
N LEU A 57 25.22 -9.04 -3.14
CA LEU A 57 24.09 -9.96 -3.23
C LEU A 57 23.02 -9.60 -2.20
N HIS A 58 23.45 -9.19 -1.00
CA HIS A 58 22.56 -8.69 0.05
C HIS A 58 21.77 -7.46 -0.46
N LEU A 59 22.45 -6.44 -0.99
CA LEU A 59 21.81 -5.24 -1.53
C LEU A 59 20.81 -5.53 -2.64
N VAL A 60 21.21 -6.31 -3.66
CA VAL A 60 20.34 -6.60 -4.81
C VAL A 60 19.12 -7.43 -4.38
N MET A 61 19.31 -8.41 -3.50
CA MET A 61 18.23 -9.25 -2.97
C MET A 61 17.19 -8.41 -2.22
N TRP A 62 17.61 -7.62 -1.23
CA TRP A 62 16.67 -6.82 -0.43
C TRP A 62 16.04 -5.69 -1.21
N PHE A 63 16.77 -5.05 -2.11
CA PHE A 63 16.22 -3.99 -2.96
C PHE A 63 15.13 -4.54 -3.89
N SER A 64 15.40 -5.66 -4.55
CA SER A 64 14.42 -6.33 -5.42
C SER A 64 13.21 -6.80 -4.62
N LEU A 65 13.42 -7.46 -3.47
CA LEU A 65 12.36 -7.94 -2.60
C LEU A 65 11.47 -6.79 -2.09
N THR A 66 12.08 -5.68 -1.66
CA THR A 66 11.37 -4.49 -1.21
C THR A 66 10.51 -3.91 -2.32
N GLY A 67 11.06 -3.78 -3.54
CA GLY A 67 10.31 -3.29 -4.70
C GLY A 67 9.09 -4.16 -5.01
N ILE A 68 9.25 -5.48 -5.02
CA ILE A 68 8.17 -6.43 -5.28
C ILE A 68 7.10 -6.35 -4.19
N LEU A 69 7.49 -6.34 -2.91
CA LEU A 69 6.54 -6.25 -1.80
C LEU A 69 5.78 -4.92 -1.82
N CYS A 70 6.47 -3.80 -2.00
CA CYS A 70 5.82 -2.49 -2.07
C CYS A 70 4.80 -2.45 -3.21
N LEU A 71 5.19 -2.85 -4.42
CA LEU A 71 4.25 -2.87 -5.55
C LEU A 71 3.07 -3.79 -5.28
N GLY A 72 3.30 -4.99 -4.74
CA GLY A 72 2.25 -5.96 -4.43
C GLY A 72 1.27 -5.51 -3.35
N LEU A 73 1.73 -4.83 -2.29
CA LEU A 73 0.89 -4.42 -1.16
C LEU A 73 0.12 -3.11 -1.40
N VAL A 74 0.61 -2.19 -2.23
CA VAL A 74 -0.08 -0.89 -2.44
C VAL A 74 -1.49 -1.08 -3.00
N ARG A 75 -1.70 -2.03 -3.92
CA ARG A 75 -3.00 -2.28 -4.54
C ARG A 75 -4.07 -2.78 -3.54
N PRO A 76 -3.83 -3.85 -2.74
CA PRO A 76 -4.81 -4.31 -1.76
C PRO A 76 -5.03 -3.29 -0.65
N LEU A 77 -3.99 -2.62 -0.14
CA LEU A 77 -4.14 -1.62 0.93
C LEU A 77 -4.99 -0.43 0.48
N LYS A 78 -4.82 0.05 -0.76
CA LYS A 78 -5.68 1.10 -1.31
C LYS A 78 -7.15 0.66 -1.39
N GLY A 79 -7.40 -0.58 -1.81
CA GLY A 79 -8.76 -1.15 -1.84
C GLY A 79 -9.39 -1.26 -0.45
N VAL A 80 -8.63 -1.75 0.53
CA VAL A 80 -9.06 -1.89 1.93
C VAL A 80 -9.35 -0.53 2.56
N MET A 81 -8.50 0.48 2.33
CA MET A 81 -8.72 1.82 2.85
C MET A 81 -10.00 2.45 2.31
N VAL A 82 -10.28 2.32 1.02
CA VAL A 82 -11.53 2.85 0.45
C VAL A 82 -12.76 2.10 0.99
N ALA A 83 -12.67 0.78 1.17
CA ALA A 83 -13.73 0.00 1.80
C ALA A 83 -13.97 0.44 3.26
N LEU A 84 -12.91 0.74 4.01
CA LEU A 84 -12.98 1.26 5.37
C LEU A 84 -13.57 2.67 5.40
N GLN A 85 -13.20 3.55 4.47
CA GLN A 85 -13.78 4.89 4.34
C GLN A 85 -15.29 4.81 4.05
N TYR A 86 -15.69 3.92 3.14
CA TYR A 86 -17.10 3.69 2.82
C TYR A 86 -17.89 3.14 4.02
N HIS A 87 -17.32 2.15 4.73
CA HIS A 87 -17.97 1.53 5.88
C HIS A 87 -18.12 2.51 7.07
N HIS A 88 -17.09 3.32 7.34
CA HIS A 88 -17.09 4.24 8.48
C HIS A 88 -17.68 5.62 8.13
N LYS A 89 -18.13 5.84 6.89
CA LYS A 89 -18.58 7.15 6.38
C LYS A 89 -17.58 8.26 6.71
N ALA A 90 -16.30 7.94 6.61
CA ALA A 90 -15.21 8.87 6.85
C ALA A 90 -15.06 9.77 5.62
N GLU A 91 -16.07 10.60 5.38
CA GLU A 91 -16.02 11.66 4.38
C GLU A 91 -15.30 12.88 4.99
N GLU A 92 -14.65 13.67 4.13
CA GLU A 92 -14.04 14.92 4.53
C GLU A 92 -15.09 15.85 5.14
N GLY A 93 -14.85 16.34 6.36
CA GLY A 93 -15.74 17.27 7.02
C GLY A 93 -15.86 18.58 6.24
N ARG A 94 -16.93 18.74 5.47
CA ARG A 94 -17.23 20.00 4.77
C ARG A 94 -17.75 21.03 5.77
N ILE A 95 -16.94 22.02 6.11
CA ILE A 95 -17.40 23.22 6.83
C ILE A 95 -18.25 24.03 5.85
N GLN A 96 -19.57 24.03 6.04
CA GLN A 96 -20.45 24.98 5.36
C GLN A 96 -20.10 26.39 5.85
N LYS A 97 -19.73 27.27 4.92
CA LYS A 97 -19.53 28.70 5.15
C LYS A 97 -20.85 29.39 5.42
#